data_AF-A0A5F2BQN5-F1
#
_entry.id   AF-A0A5F2BQN5-F1
#
_cell.length_a   1.000
_cell.length_b   1.000
_cell.length_c   1.000
_cell.angle_alpha   90.00
_cell.angle_beta   90.00
_cell.angle_gamma   90.00
#
_symmetry.space_group_name_H-M   'P 1'
#
loop_
_entity.id
_entity.type
_entity.pdbx_description
1 polymer ?
#
loop_
_entity_poly.entity_id
_entity_poly.type
_entity_poly.pdbx_seq_one_letter_code
_entity_poly.pdbx_strand_id
1 'polypeptide(L)'
;MNPTKTILLFLLSFSLLAEGADHPNHAIGESLLKISKRANLPEATVSGNGFKAVALVGDVDGDNGPGTLGYVKNMQDVAKVLRARGVQVTEYYSPKNSWDQIKESIKGANLVLYAGHGVGSNLNDSPYHQKYVGGFALKGKFVSNDDVENVLKPAPGAVVLFLGACFTAGNMAYDMGVIDAEETKHRIAMYSAPFLKAGFQGYYATWAPWTAQSLVAELFTDKTFGSIYDTQTNLSEVTKIDHPTYSNGKLFFHKGKQDAKVVFDYAFAGNPNAKISSSSPAKDDSQPSTNNTQTTLSPEEQSAKNNALIKAAYKKDLKTAAKLLNEGADPNAENKGWRILHLSVYFDLPELTKLLLDKKADPNYQVDGFTALSLATAYERTSIIPLLEAAGGTKSRSASIKPKPEKP
;
A
#
# COMPACT_ATOMS: atom_id res chain seq x y z
N MET A 1 38.26 7.69 63.81
CA MET A 1 37.79 8.74 62.88
C MET A 1 38.17 8.33 61.47
N ASN A 2 37.19 7.87 60.68
CA ASN A 2 37.34 7.67 59.24
C ASN A 2 35.93 7.72 58.64
N PRO A 3 35.68 8.48 57.55
CA PRO A 3 34.34 8.91 57.18
C PRO A 3 33.58 7.87 56.34
N THR A 4 32.27 7.89 56.53
CA THR A 4 31.22 7.20 55.78
C THR A 4 31.35 7.43 54.27
N LYS A 5 31.47 6.36 53.49
CA LYS A 5 31.29 6.39 52.04
C LYS A 5 29.80 6.33 51.70
N THR A 6 29.21 7.50 51.43
CA THR A 6 27.93 7.60 50.74
C THR A 6 28.17 7.38 49.25
N ILE A 7 27.68 6.27 48.71
CA ILE A 7 27.64 6.03 47.26
C ILE A 7 26.46 6.83 46.71
N LEU A 8 26.75 7.95 46.03
CA LEU A 8 25.78 8.74 45.30
C LEU A 8 25.53 8.05 43.95
N LEU A 9 24.37 7.41 43.81
CA LEU A 9 23.92 6.80 42.56
C LEU A 9 23.50 7.93 41.60
N PHE A 10 24.35 8.28 40.63
CA PHE A 10 23.98 9.17 39.53
C PHE A 10 23.00 8.43 38.60
N LEU A 11 21.71 8.70 38.78
CA LEU A 11 20.69 8.43 37.77
C LEU A 11 20.88 9.47 36.65
N LEU A 12 21.59 9.07 35.59
CA LEU A 12 21.58 9.79 34.31
C LEU A 12 20.18 9.62 33.70
N SER A 13 19.29 10.55 34.00
CA SER A 13 18.10 10.80 33.20
C SER A 13 18.57 11.31 31.84
N PHE A 14 18.55 10.45 30.82
CA PHE A 14 18.65 10.89 29.43
C PHE A 14 17.39 11.67 29.08
N SER A 15 17.45 12.99 29.25
CA SER A 15 16.60 13.90 28.50
C SER A 15 17.07 13.82 27.05
N LEU A 16 16.38 13.03 26.22
CA LEU A 16 16.50 13.20 24.77
C LEU A 16 15.85 14.55 24.43
N LEU A 17 16.72 15.54 24.22
CA LEU A 17 16.40 16.81 23.60
C LEU A 17 15.78 16.54 22.22
N ALA A 18 14.48 16.73 22.13
CA ALA A 18 13.78 16.97 20.89
C ALA A 18 14.16 18.39 20.43
N GLU A 19 15.21 18.51 19.62
CA GLU A 19 15.51 19.73 18.89
C GLU A 19 14.75 19.74 17.56
N GLY A 20 13.65 20.48 17.54
CA GLY A 20 13.30 21.37 16.44
C GLY A 20 13.00 20.75 15.08
N ALA A 21 12.00 19.88 15.00
CA ALA A 21 11.12 19.86 13.83
C ALA A 21 9.77 20.39 14.30
N ASP A 22 9.45 21.64 13.98
CA ASP A 22 8.12 22.21 14.19
C ASP A 22 7.12 21.34 13.42
N HIS A 23 6.42 20.46 14.15
CA HIS A 23 5.23 19.82 13.62
C HIS A 23 4.22 20.91 13.29
N PRO A 24 3.56 20.88 12.11
CA PRO A 24 2.50 21.83 11.85
C PRO A 24 1.40 21.67 12.92
N ASN A 25 1.11 22.75 13.64
CA ASN A 25 0.06 22.84 14.67
C ASN A 25 -1.38 22.77 14.08
N HIS A 26 -1.51 22.35 12.82
CA HIS A 26 -2.74 22.29 12.04
C HIS A 26 -2.79 20.97 11.29
N ALA A 27 -3.98 20.37 11.19
CA ALA A 27 -4.17 19.19 10.34
C ALA A 27 -3.71 19.52 8.91
N ILE A 28 -2.94 18.64 8.28
CA ILE A 28 -2.63 18.73 6.85
C ILE A 28 -3.98 18.71 6.11
N GLY A 29 -4.40 19.86 5.61
CA GLY A 29 -5.74 20.06 5.03
C GLY A 29 -6.53 21.25 5.57
N GLU A 30 -6.24 21.78 6.76
CA GLU A 30 -6.95 22.97 7.30
C GLU A 30 -6.61 24.25 6.52
N SER A 31 -5.36 24.38 6.06
CA SER A 31 -4.90 25.53 5.27
C SER A 31 -5.02 25.34 3.75
N LEU A 32 -5.60 24.23 3.28
CA LEU A 32 -5.90 23.99 1.85
C LEU A 32 -7.17 24.76 1.41
N LEU A 33 -7.22 26.06 1.76
CA LEU A 33 -8.30 26.98 1.44
C LEU A 33 -8.16 27.49 0.01
N LYS A 34 -8.77 26.75 -0.93
CA LYS A 34 -9.47 27.31 -2.11
C LYS A 34 -10.43 26.33 -2.79
N ILE A 35 -10.83 25.26 -2.10
CA ILE A 35 -11.93 24.40 -2.56
C ILE A 35 -13.11 24.65 -1.62
N SER A 36 -14.16 25.23 -2.21
CA SER A 36 -15.38 25.71 -1.58
C SER A 36 -15.97 24.76 -0.53
N LYS A 37 -16.40 25.33 0.60
CA LYS A 37 -17.32 24.73 1.59
C LYS A 37 -18.43 23.91 0.89
N ARG A 38 -18.85 22.79 1.53
CA ARG A 38 -20.11 22.04 1.31
C ARG A 38 -21.28 22.96 0.89
N ALA A 39 -22.35 22.54 0.20
CA ALA A 39 -23.18 21.38 0.54
C ALA A 39 -24.22 21.11 -0.56
N ASN A 40 -24.03 20.04 -1.33
CA ASN A 40 -25.10 19.22 -1.89
C ASN A 40 -24.48 17.86 -2.17
N LEU A 41 -24.42 17.02 -1.13
CA LEU A 41 -24.08 15.61 -1.35
C LEU A 41 -25.21 15.01 -2.18
N PRO A 42 -24.92 14.18 -3.20
CA PRO A 42 -25.97 13.59 -4.01
C PRO A 42 -26.91 12.76 -3.14
N GLU A 43 -28.18 12.65 -3.53
CA GLU A 43 -29.09 11.71 -2.88
C GLU A 43 -28.61 10.27 -3.07
N ALA A 44 -28.89 9.41 -2.09
CA ALA A 44 -28.50 8.01 -2.18
C ALA A 44 -29.41 7.31 -3.20
N THR A 45 -28.83 6.64 -4.19
CA THR A 45 -29.58 5.73 -5.07
C THR A 45 -29.37 4.27 -4.69
N VAL A 46 -28.40 3.98 -3.82
CA VAL A 46 -28.13 2.68 -3.23
C VAL A 46 -28.27 2.78 -1.71
N SER A 47 -29.03 1.89 -1.09
CA SER A 47 -29.13 1.85 0.37
C SER A 47 -27.86 1.27 0.99
N GLY A 48 -27.36 1.93 2.04
CA GLY A 48 -26.27 1.43 2.87
C GLY A 48 -26.69 0.43 3.95
N ASN A 49 -27.98 0.08 4.03
CA ASN A 49 -28.45 -0.92 4.99
C ASN A 49 -27.77 -2.28 4.72
N GLY A 50 -27.22 -2.88 5.78
CA GLY A 50 -26.45 -4.14 5.69
C GLY A 50 -24.97 -3.95 5.36
N PHE A 51 -24.53 -2.73 4.98
CA PHE A 51 -23.12 -2.41 4.84
C PHE A 51 -22.50 -2.07 6.20
N LYS A 52 -21.23 -2.45 6.35
CA LYS A 52 -20.42 -2.18 7.54
C LYS A 52 -19.20 -1.34 7.20
N ALA A 53 -18.93 -0.35 8.04
CA ALA A 53 -17.74 0.48 7.95
C ALA A 53 -16.93 0.43 9.26
N VAL A 54 -15.61 0.45 9.12
CA VAL A 54 -14.67 0.58 10.25
C VAL A 54 -13.87 1.85 10.04
N ALA A 55 -14.00 2.81 10.95
CA ALA A 55 -13.35 4.11 10.89
C ALA A 55 -12.24 4.19 11.95
N LEU A 56 -11.01 4.45 11.52
CA LEU A 56 -9.79 4.39 12.30
C LEU A 56 -9.13 5.76 12.40
N VAL A 57 -8.67 6.14 13.59
CA VAL A 57 -7.79 7.32 13.77
C VAL A 57 -6.60 6.96 14.65
N GLY A 58 -5.39 7.11 14.10
CA GLY A 58 -4.12 7.07 14.84
C GLY A 58 -3.79 8.44 15.45
N ASP A 59 -3.00 8.48 16.53
CA ASP A 59 -2.48 9.75 17.04
C ASP A 59 -1.41 10.32 16.11
N VAL A 60 -1.38 11.64 15.97
CA VAL A 60 -0.36 12.37 15.18
C VAL A 60 0.56 13.23 16.04
N ASP A 61 0.00 13.83 17.08
CA ASP A 61 0.64 14.74 18.03
C ASP A 61 0.26 14.40 19.49
N GLY A 62 0.06 13.11 19.74
CA GLY A 62 -0.44 12.55 20.99
C GLY A 62 -1.97 12.48 21.06
N ASP A 63 -2.50 11.66 21.97
CA ASP A 63 -3.92 11.27 21.98
C ASP A 63 -4.91 12.45 22.08
N ASN A 64 -4.49 13.56 22.70
CA ASN A 64 -5.29 14.78 22.89
C ASN A 64 -4.70 15.98 22.15
N GLY A 65 -3.73 15.76 21.26
CA GLY A 65 -3.13 16.83 20.47
C GLY A 65 -4.13 17.43 19.47
N PRO A 66 -4.00 18.72 19.12
CA PRO A 66 -4.93 19.41 18.22
C PRO A 66 -5.06 18.73 16.84
N GLY A 67 -3.97 18.21 16.28
CA GLY A 67 -3.99 17.47 15.01
C GLY A 67 -4.78 16.17 15.12
N THR A 68 -4.55 15.40 16.19
CA THR A 68 -5.26 14.16 16.47
C THR A 68 -6.76 14.40 16.64
N LEU A 69 -7.14 15.40 17.43
CA LEU A 69 -8.54 15.80 17.62
C LEU A 69 -9.18 16.29 16.31
N GLY A 70 -8.41 16.97 15.45
CA GLY A 70 -8.83 17.36 14.11
C GLY A 70 -9.16 16.16 13.21
N TYR A 71 -8.30 15.14 13.18
CA TYR A 71 -8.56 13.90 12.44
C TYR A 71 -9.77 13.13 12.99
N VAL A 72 -9.92 13.05 14.32
CA VAL A 72 -11.12 12.48 14.96
C VAL A 72 -12.37 13.21 14.49
N LYS A 73 -12.39 14.54 14.55
CA LYS A 73 -13.55 15.33 14.10
C LYS A 73 -13.86 15.10 12.62
N ASN A 74 -12.83 15.12 11.76
CA ASN A 74 -13.00 14.89 10.33
C ASN A 74 -13.57 13.48 10.05
N MET A 75 -13.06 12.46 10.72
CA MET A 75 -13.53 11.09 10.59
C MET A 75 -14.97 10.92 11.10
N GLN A 76 -15.33 11.56 12.21
CA GLN A 76 -16.71 11.61 12.70
C GLN A 76 -17.67 12.26 11.69
N ASP A 77 -17.23 13.33 11.01
CA ASP A 77 -18.03 13.99 9.98
C ASP A 77 -18.20 13.11 8.73
N VAL A 78 -17.21 12.29 8.37
CA VAL A 78 -17.33 11.24 7.33
C VAL A 78 -18.27 10.12 7.79
N ALA A 79 -18.14 9.67 9.05
CA ALA A 79 -18.99 8.64 9.63
C ALA A 79 -20.46 9.07 9.70
N LYS A 80 -20.76 10.35 9.94
CA LYS A 80 -22.13 10.91 9.85
C LYS A 80 -22.71 10.75 8.45
N VAL A 81 -21.93 10.98 7.40
CA VAL A 81 -22.38 10.77 6.01
C VAL A 81 -22.71 9.29 5.79
N LEU A 82 -21.82 8.38 6.19
CA LEU A 82 -22.07 6.94 6.09
C LEU A 82 -23.34 6.49 6.82
N ARG A 83 -23.54 6.96 8.06
CA ARG A 83 -24.76 6.68 8.83
C ARG A 83 -26.01 7.23 8.15
N ALA A 84 -25.94 8.41 7.55
CA ALA A 84 -27.04 8.97 6.76
C ALA A 84 -27.36 8.14 5.50
N ARG A 85 -26.43 7.31 5.02
CA ARG A 85 -26.68 6.30 3.97
C ARG A 85 -27.24 4.98 4.50
N GLY A 86 -27.34 4.80 5.82
CA GLY A 86 -27.78 3.55 6.46
C GLY A 86 -26.66 2.57 6.82
N VAL A 87 -25.40 2.96 6.66
CA VAL A 87 -24.24 2.10 6.96
C VAL A 87 -24.03 1.96 8.46
N GLN A 88 -23.76 0.73 8.92
CA GLN A 88 -23.32 0.49 10.30
C GLN A 88 -21.84 0.89 10.44
N VAL A 89 -21.53 1.89 11.26
CA VAL A 89 -20.15 2.40 11.45
C VAL A 89 -19.63 2.05 12.84
N THR A 90 -18.48 1.36 12.88
CA THR A 90 -17.68 1.11 14.10
C THR A 90 -16.47 2.04 14.09
N GLU A 91 -16.19 2.72 15.19
CA GLU A 91 -15.13 3.74 15.29
C GLU A 91 -14.05 3.33 16.30
N TYR A 92 -12.78 3.47 15.91
CA TYR A 92 -11.60 3.18 16.71
C TYR A 92 -10.62 4.36 16.64
N TYR A 93 -10.58 5.17 17.68
CA TYR A 93 -9.75 6.37 17.74
C TYR A 93 -8.71 6.25 18.86
N SER A 94 -7.50 6.73 18.62
CA SER A 94 -6.42 6.74 19.62
C SER A 94 -6.91 7.35 20.95
N PRO A 95 -6.58 6.76 22.12
CA PRO A 95 -5.74 5.57 22.31
C PRO A 95 -6.50 4.24 22.18
N LYS A 96 -7.81 4.26 21.91
CA LYS A 96 -8.71 3.09 21.84
C LYS A 96 -8.81 2.53 20.42
N ASN A 97 -7.66 2.27 19.81
CA ASN A 97 -7.54 1.74 18.44
C ASN A 97 -6.71 0.44 18.40
N SER A 98 -7.06 -0.51 19.27
CA SER A 98 -6.38 -1.80 19.36
C SER A 98 -6.47 -2.60 18.05
N TRP A 99 -5.32 -3.04 17.55
CA TRP A 99 -5.26 -3.83 16.32
C TRP A 99 -6.08 -5.12 16.39
N ASP A 100 -6.12 -5.79 17.54
CA ASP A 100 -6.86 -7.04 17.70
C ASP A 100 -8.37 -6.85 17.54
N GLN A 101 -8.89 -5.70 17.99
CA GLN A 101 -10.32 -5.38 17.82
C GLN A 101 -10.61 -4.89 16.39
N ILE A 102 -9.67 -4.15 15.80
CA ILE A 102 -9.80 -3.60 14.45
C ILE A 102 -9.84 -4.72 13.41
N LYS A 103 -8.89 -5.66 13.44
CA LYS A 103 -8.80 -6.73 12.44
C LYS A 103 -10.06 -7.62 12.44
N GLU A 104 -10.63 -7.87 13.62
CA GLU A 104 -11.90 -8.60 13.76
C GLU A 104 -13.08 -7.79 13.22
N SER A 105 -13.14 -6.48 13.49
CA SER A 105 -14.21 -5.62 12.95
C SER A 105 -14.14 -5.43 11.44
N ILE A 106 -12.94 -5.49 10.84
CA ILE A 106 -12.76 -5.42 9.40
C ILE A 106 -13.25 -6.70 8.71
N LYS A 107 -13.39 -7.82 9.42
CA LYS A 107 -13.89 -9.07 8.85
C LYS A 107 -15.31 -8.88 8.30
N GLY A 108 -15.45 -8.93 6.98
CA GLY A 108 -16.72 -8.66 6.30
C GLY A 108 -17.18 -7.19 6.36
N ALA A 109 -16.29 -6.24 6.65
CA ALA A 109 -16.57 -4.82 6.47
C ALA A 109 -16.46 -4.42 4.99
N ASN A 110 -17.36 -3.57 4.53
CA ASN A 110 -17.38 -3.06 3.16
C ASN A 110 -16.53 -1.80 2.99
N LEU A 111 -16.30 -1.08 4.09
CA LEU A 111 -15.58 0.19 4.10
C LEU A 111 -14.59 0.19 5.25
N VAL A 112 -13.34 0.53 4.96
CA VAL A 112 -12.34 0.81 6.00
C VAL A 112 -11.81 2.21 5.76
N LEU A 113 -11.89 3.07 6.76
CA LEU A 113 -11.43 4.45 6.68
C LEU A 113 -10.31 4.65 7.68
N TYR A 114 -9.23 5.32 7.28
CA TYR A 114 -8.12 5.63 8.17
C TYR A 114 -7.67 7.08 8.04
N ALA A 115 -7.41 7.72 9.18
CA ALA A 115 -6.73 8.99 9.27
C ALA A 115 -5.66 8.94 10.36
N GLY A 116 -4.56 9.68 10.18
CA GLY A 116 -3.44 9.69 11.12
C GLY A 116 -2.11 9.73 10.39
N HIS A 117 -1.04 9.26 11.04
CA HIS A 117 0.29 9.21 10.44
C HIS A 117 0.32 8.29 9.20
N GLY A 118 1.01 8.75 8.17
CA GLY A 118 1.49 7.87 7.10
C GLY A 118 2.71 7.10 7.59
N VAL A 119 2.88 5.87 7.11
CA VAL A 119 4.03 5.03 7.47
C VAL A 119 5.05 5.06 6.34
N GLY A 120 6.29 5.42 6.64
CA GLY A 120 7.41 5.54 5.70
C GLY A 120 8.77 5.35 6.40
N SER A 121 9.83 5.11 5.63
CA SER A 121 11.15 4.72 6.17
C SER A 121 12.29 5.74 5.96
N ASN A 122 12.14 6.70 5.05
CA ASN A 122 13.19 7.66 4.70
C ASN A 122 12.71 9.12 4.86
N LEU A 123 12.58 9.55 6.12
CA LEU A 123 11.92 10.82 6.47
C LEU A 123 12.86 12.01 6.59
N ASN A 124 14.18 11.77 6.65
CA ASN A 124 15.14 12.79 7.09
C ASN A 124 15.94 13.42 5.95
N ASP A 125 16.13 12.74 4.81
CA ASP A 125 17.03 13.20 3.75
C ASP A 125 16.36 13.20 2.37
N SER A 126 16.42 14.36 1.70
CA SER A 126 16.07 14.54 0.28
C SER A 126 16.93 13.62 -0.61
N PRO A 127 16.36 12.96 -1.65
CA PRO A 127 15.08 13.24 -2.32
C PRO A 127 13.85 12.56 -1.72
N TYR A 128 13.90 12.07 -0.47
CA TYR A 128 12.79 11.39 0.22
C TYR A 128 12.26 10.16 -0.53
N HIS A 129 13.07 9.50 -1.35
CA HIS A 129 12.66 8.23 -1.97
C HIS A 129 12.41 7.21 -0.87
N GLN A 130 11.18 6.72 -0.80
CA GLN A 130 10.79 5.81 0.27
C GLN A 130 11.20 4.38 -0.09
N LYS A 131 11.95 3.72 0.79
CA LYS A 131 12.23 2.28 0.66
C LYS A 131 10.98 1.45 0.97
N TYR A 132 10.16 1.95 1.89
CA TYR A 132 8.91 1.33 2.29
C TYR A 132 7.90 2.42 2.63
N VAL A 133 6.66 2.23 2.18
CA VAL A 133 5.48 2.90 2.74
C VAL A 133 4.36 1.88 2.89
N GLY A 134 3.43 2.15 3.80
CA GLY A 134 2.17 1.41 3.87
C GLY A 134 1.80 0.89 5.24
N GLY A 135 0.54 0.50 5.36
CA GLY A 135 -0.07 0.02 6.59
C GLY A 135 -0.77 1.12 7.40
N PHE A 136 -0.84 0.92 8.72
CA PHE A 136 -1.48 1.85 9.66
C PHE A 136 -0.55 2.19 10.82
N ALA A 137 -0.57 3.43 11.28
CA ALA A 137 0.02 3.83 12.55
C ALA A 137 -1.10 3.90 13.61
N LEU A 138 -1.14 2.93 14.50
CA LEU A 138 -2.09 2.84 15.61
C LEU A 138 -1.36 3.06 16.94
N LYS A 139 -2.12 3.22 18.02
CA LYS A 139 -1.53 3.44 19.34
C LYS A 139 -0.64 2.26 19.72
N GLY A 140 0.66 2.53 19.83
CA GLY A 140 1.65 1.51 20.22
C GLY A 140 1.87 0.40 19.20
N LYS A 141 1.35 0.51 17.96
CA LYS A 141 1.56 -0.48 16.91
C LYS A 141 1.57 0.14 15.51
N PHE A 142 2.63 -0.18 14.77
CA PHE A 142 2.60 -0.11 13.31
C PHE A 142 2.04 -1.43 12.77
N VAL A 143 0.95 -1.33 12.00
CA VAL A 143 0.41 -2.43 11.20
C VAL A 143 1.19 -2.42 9.90
N SER A 144 1.89 -3.51 9.60
CA SER A 144 2.72 -3.61 8.39
C SER A 144 1.90 -3.94 7.14
N ASN A 145 2.52 -3.82 5.96
CA ASN A 145 1.93 -4.32 4.71
C ASN A 145 1.64 -5.83 4.77
N ASP A 146 2.50 -6.60 5.45
CA ASP A 146 2.27 -8.04 5.64
C ASP A 146 1.07 -8.30 6.57
N ASP A 147 0.92 -7.51 7.63
CA ASP A 147 -0.27 -7.58 8.49
C ASP A 147 -1.53 -7.26 7.66
N VAL A 148 -1.50 -6.21 6.83
CA VAL A 148 -2.63 -5.84 5.96
C VAL A 148 -2.97 -6.96 4.98
N GLU A 149 -1.99 -7.40 4.19
CA GLU A 149 -2.16 -8.38 3.10
C GLU A 149 -2.64 -9.73 3.64
N ASN A 150 -2.04 -10.21 4.72
CA ASN A 150 -2.27 -11.58 5.20
C ASN A 150 -3.42 -11.67 6.19
N VAL A 151 -3.64 -10.65 7.03
CA VAL A 151 -4.60 -10.71 8.15
C VAL A 151 -5.96 -10.15 7.80
N LEU A 152 -6.05 -9.04 7.04
CA LEU A 152 -7.35 -8.44 6.75
C LEU A 152 -8.17 -9.32 5.80
N LYS A 153 -9.49 -9.37 6.08
CA LYS A 153 -10.49 -10.14 5.31
C LYS A 153 -11.78 -9.31 5.13
N PRO A 154 -11.75 -8.23 4.35
CA PRO A 154 -12.91 -7.38 4.15
C PRO A 154 -14.02 -8.11 3.37
N ALA A 155 -15.21 -7.52 3.28
CA ALA A 155 -16.28 -8.03 2.43
C ALA A 155 -15.90 -7.96 0.93
N PRO A 156 -16.46 -8.82 0.07
CA PRO A 156 -16.35 -8.65 -1.37
C PRO A 156 -16.79 -7.24 -1.79
N GLY A 157 -16.02 -6.59 -2.66
CA GLY A 157 -16.32 -5.24 -3.12
C GLY A 157 -15.93 -4.13 -2.15
N ALA A 158 -15.21 -4.46 -1.07
CA ALA A 158 -14.83 -3.46 -0.08
C ALA A 158 -13.88 -2.39 -0.61
N VAL A 159 -13.96 -1.22 0.01
CA VAL A 159 -13.12 -0.06 -0.29
C VAL A 159 -12.36 0.37 0.97
N VAL A 160 -11.09 0.71 0.80
CA VAL A 160 -10.30 1.41 1.82
C VAL A 160 -10.12 2.87 1.44
N LEU A 161 -10.29 3.80 2.39
CA LEU A 161 -10.11 5.24 2.22
C LEU A 161 -9.12 5.78 3.24
N PHE A 162 -8.05 6.40 2.76
CA PHE A 162 -7.10 7.16 3.56
C PHE A 162 -7.41 8.66 3.52
N LEU A 163 -7.44 9.29 4.69
CA LEU A 163 -7.68 10.72 4.86
C LEU A 163 -6.48 11.39 5.53
N GLY A 164 -5.76 12.20 4.76
CA GLY A 164 -4.69 13.09 5.23
C GLY A 164 -3.45 12.38 5.76
N ALA A 165 -3.30 11.08 5.53
CA ALA A 165 -2.09 10.34 5.89
C ALA A 165 -1.00 10.55 4.82
N CYS A 166 0.23 10.82 5.24
CA CYS A 166 1.37 10.99 4.33
C CYS A 166 1.58 9.75 3.45
N PHE A 167 2.17 9.94 2.27
CA PHE A 167 2.50 8.95 1.24
C PHE A 167 1.31 8.30 0.54
N THR A 168 0.14 8.24 1.18
CA THR A 168 -1.03 7.50 0.68
C THR A 168 -1.52 7.97 -0.69
N ALA A 169 -1.43 9.27 -0.96
CA ALA A 169 -1.75 9.89 -2.25
C ALA A 169 -0.51 10.33 -3.06
N GLY A 170 0.69 10.00 -2.58
CA GLY A 170 1.96 10.43 -3.17
C GLY A 170 2.83 11.25 -2.22
N ASN A 171 2.42 12.49 -1.93
CA ASN A 171 3.21 13.42 -1.12
C ASN A 171 3.28 13.05 0.37
N MET A 172 4.24 13.65 1.06
CA MET A 172 4.19 13.98 2.48
C MET A 172 4.27 15.51 2.64
N ALA A 173 3.93 16.03 3.83
CA ALA A 173 3.85 17.48 4.05
C ALA A 173 5.10 18.25 3.62
N TYR A 174 6.29 17.66 3.81
CA TYR A 174 7.57 18.34 3.60
C TYR A 174 8.15 18.20 2.20
N ASP A 175 7.58 17.35 1.33
CA ASP A 175 8.12 17.07 0.00
C ASP A 175 7.25 17.55 -1.17
N MET A 176 6.27 18.40 -0.86
CA MET A 176 5.50 19.13 -1.87
C MET A 176 6.42 19.99 -2.73
N GLY A 177 6.34 19.81 -4.05
CA GLY A 177 7.24 20.43 -5.02
C GLY A 177 8.63 19.79 -5.13
N VAL A 178 8.89 18.70 -4.41
CA VAL A 178 10.19 17.98 -4.43
C VAL A 178 10.09 16.68 -5.21
N ILE A 179 9.07 15.86 -4.93
CA ILE A 179 8.91 14.56 -5.60
C ILE A 179 8.30 14.71 -7.00
N ASP A 180 8.63 13.76 -7.87
CA ASP A 180 8.06 13.66 -9.21
C ASP A 180 6.91 12.65 -9.30
N ALA A 181 6.39 12.47 -10.51
CA ALA A 181 5.30 11.54 -10.78
C ALA A 181 5.73 10.07 -10.64
N GLU A 182 7.03 9.74 -10.80
CA GLU A 182 7.52 8.38 -10.71
C GLU A 182 7.61 7.92 -9.25
N GLU A 183 8.14 8.76 -8.36
CA GLU A 183 8.12 8.49 -6.92
C GLU A 183 6.69 8.49 -6.37
N THR A 184 5.82 9.38 -6.86
CA THR A 184 4.39 9.38 -6.51
C THR A 184 3.73 8.06 -6.88
N LYS A 185 3.90 7.60 -8.13
CA LYS A 185 3.41 6.30 -8.60
C LYS A 185 3.94 5.16 -7.74
N HIS A 186 5.24 5.19 -7.41
CA HIS A 186 5.88 4.16 -6.60
C HIS A 186 5.27 4.07 -5.20
N ARG A 187 5.12 5.20 -4.51
CA ARG A 187 4.54 5.28 -3.17
C ARG A 187 3.08 4.82 -3.13
N ILE A 188 2.25 5.31 -4.05
CA ILE A 188 0.85 4.90 -4.12
C ILE A 188 0.78 3.40 -4.34
N ALA A 189 1.53 2.85 -5.30
CA ALA A 189 1.53 1.41 -5.59
C ALA A 189 1.99 0.56 -4.39
N MET A 190 2.99 1.01 -3.64
CA MET A 190 3.43 0.34 -2.40
C MET A 190 2.35 0.38 -1.32
N TYR A 191 1.66 1.50 -1.17
CA TYR A 191 0.62 1.65 -0.15
C TYR A 191 -0.65 0.87 -0.49
N SER A 192 -1.10 0.90 -1.75
CA SER A 192 -2.38 0.30 -2.18
C SER A 192 -2.31 -1.20 -2.42
N ALA A 193 -1.19 -1.74 -2.92
CA ALA A 193 -1.11 -3.16 -3.29
C ALA A 193 -1.47 -4.14 -2.16
N PRO A 194 -1.00 -3.98 -0.91
CA PRO A 194 -1.36 -4.88 0.19
C PRO A 194 -2.86 -4.94 0.45
N PHE A 195 -3.57 -3.80 0.35
CA PHE A 195 -5.03 -3.75 0.50
C PHE A 195 -5.73 -4.45 -0.66
N LEU A 196 -5.29 -4.21 -1.90
CA LEU A 196 -5.89 -4.88 -3.07
C LEU A 196 -5.74 -6.41 -2.97
N LYS A 197 -4.56 -6.88 -2.56
CA LYS A 197 -4.31 -8.31 -2.34
C LYS A 197 -5.07 -8.87 -1.12
N ALA A 198 -5.33 -8.07 -0.09
CA ALA A 198 -6.20 -8.45 1.02
C ALA A 198 -7.68 -8.62 0.61
N GLY A 199 -8.06 -8.18 -0.60
CA GLY A 199 -9.41 -8.36 -1.16
C GLY A 199 -10.22 -7.08 -1.30
N PHE A 200 -9.64 -5.91 -1.02
CA PHE A 200 -10.29 -4.63 -1.33
C PHE A 200 -10.35 -4.45 -2.86
N GLN A 201 -11.50 -4.00 -3.38
CA GLN A 201 -11.66 -3.68 -4.80
C GLN A 201 -11.33 -2.22 -5.12
N GLY A 202 -11.29 -1.35 -4.11
CA GLY A 202 -10.90 0.05 -4.25
C GLY A 202 -10.05 0.53 -3.09
N TYR A 203 -9.06 1.34 -3.42
CA TYR A 203 -8.24 2.13 -2.53
C TYR A 203 -8.40 3.58 -2.95
N TYR A 204 -8.73 4.46 -2.01
CA TYR A 204 -8.72 5.91 -2.20
C TYR A 204 -7.81 6.53 -1.17
N ALA A 205 -7.11 7.59 -1.56
CA ALA A 205 -6.36 8.42 -0.64
C ALA A 205 -6.59 9.88 -0.99
N THR A 206 -6.92 10.70 0.00
CA THR A 206 -7.10 12.14 -0.18
C THR A 206 -6.59 12.91 1.01
N TRP A 207 -6.03 14.10 0.80
CA TRP A 207 -5.70 15.02 1.89
C TRP A 207 -6.85 15.95 2.27
N ALA A 208 -7.95 15.91 1.53
CA ALA A 208 -9.09 16.81 1.70
C ALA A 208 -10.25 16.10 2.45
N PRO A 209 -10.62 16.55 3.67
CA PRO A 209 -11.75 15.98 4.40
C PRO A 209 -13.10 16.08 3.66
N TRP A 210 -13.32 17.13 2.87
CA TRP A 210 -14.54 17.26 2.07
C TRP A 210 -14.58 16.26 0.91
N THR A 211 -13.44 16.00 0.26
CA THR A 211 -13.33 14.97 -0.77
C THR A 211 -13.65 13.60 -0.18
N ALA A 212 -13.15 13.28 1.02
CA ALA A 212 -13.52 12.04 1.72
C ALA A 212 -15.04 11.92 1.96
N GLN A 213 -15.72 13.01 2.34
CA GLN A 213 -17.17 13.02 2.54
C GLN A 213 -17.94 12.84 1.22
N SER A 214 -17.51 13.50 0.15
CA SER A 214 -18.08 13.32 -1.19
C SER A 214 -17.89 11.90 -1.70
N LEU A 215 -16.68 11.33 -1.53
CA LEU A 215 -16.38 9.95 -1.89
C LEU A 215 -17.33 8.96 -1.23
N VAL A 216 -17.47 9.02 0.10
CA VAL A 216 -18.36 8.09 0.82
C VAL A 216 -19.83 8.33 0.50
N ALA A 217 -20.22 9.55 0.13
CA ALA A 217 -21.56 9.84 -0.36
C ALA A 217 -21.82 9.20 -1.73
N GLU A 218 -20.90 9.40 -2.67
CA GLU A 218 -20.97 8.96 -4.06
C GLU A 218 -20.88 7.43 -4.20
N LEU A 219 -20.22 6.74 -3.25
CA LEU A 219 -20.20 5.28 -3.19
C LEU A 219 -21.61 4.68 -3.10
N PHE A 220 -22.58 5.40 -2.53
CA PHE A 220 -23.99 4.97 -2.44
C PHE A 220 -24.87 5.56 -3.54
N THR A 221 -24.27 5.81 -4.70
CA THR A 221 -24.95 6.13 -5.96
C THR A 221 -24.71 5.01 -6.98
N ASP A 222 -25.20 5.14 -8.21
CA ASP A 222 -24.96 4.16 -9.27
C ASP A 222 -23.60 4.36 -10.00
N LYS A 223 -22.68 5.13 -9.43
CA LYS A 223 -21.36 5.39 -10.03
C LYS A 223 -20.37 4.26 -9.75
N THR A 224 -19.49 4.00 -10.72
CA THR A 224 -18.32 3.14 -10.52
C THR A 224 -17.23 3.85 -9.74
N PHE A 225 -16.31 3.10 -9.13
CA PHE A 225 -15.21 3.67 -8.36
C PHE A 225 -14.37 4.66 -9.18
N GLY A 226 -14.06 4.35 -10.44
CA GLY A 226 -13.35 5.27 -11.32
C GLY A 226 -14.15 6.55 -11.61
N SER A 227 -15.47 6.45 -11.81
CA SER A 227 -16.32 7.63 -12.03
C SER A 227 -16.44 8.50 -10.78
N ILE A 228 -16.45 7.88 -9.59
CA ILE A 228 -16.42 8.60 -8.32
C ILE A 228 -15.09 9.35 -8.15
N TYR A 229 -13.97 8.73 -8.54
CA TYR A 229 -12.68 9.41 -8.55
C TYR A 229 -12.73 10.67 -9.43
N ASP A 230 -13.23 10.51 -10.66
CA ASP A 230 -13.28 11.55 -11.67
C ASP A 230 -14.12 12.78 -11.27
N THR A 231 -15.15 12.62 -10.41
CA THR A 231 -16.01 13.74 -10.01
C THR A 231 -15.35 14.68 -9.00
N GLN A 232 -14.24 14.26 -8.37
CA GLN A 232 -13.58 15.00 -7.30
C GLN A 232 -12.27 15.68 -7.74
N THR A 233 -11.99 15.70 -9.04
CA THR A 233 -10.70 16.18 -9.56
C THR A 233 -10.84 16.80 -10.96
N ASN A 234 -9.84 17.54 -11.39
CA ASN A 234 -9.74 18.03 -12.76
C ASN A 234 -9.09 16.95 -13.64
N LEU A 235 -9.81 16.40 -14.61
CA LEU A 235 -9.33 15.28 -15.43
C LEU A 235 -8.06 15.59 -16.23
N SER A 236 -7.79 16.85 -16.58
CA SER A 236 -6.53 17.22 -17.25
C SER A 236 -5.30 17.11 -16.34
N GLU A 237 -5.51 17.03 -15.02
CA GLU A 237 -4.48 16.91 -13.99
C GLU A 237 -4.33 15.47 -13.49
N VAL A 238 -5.09 14.52 -14.05
CA VAL A 238 -5.08 13.11 -13.63
C VAL A 238 -4.21 12.28 -14.54
N THR A 239 -3.31 11.51 -13.94
CA THR A 239 -2.64 10.37 -14.61
C THR A 239 -3.40 9.09 -14.30
N LYS A 240 -3.75 8.31 -15.33
CA LYS A 240 -4.37 6.99 -15.20
C LYS A 240 -3.50 5.93 -15.87
N ILE A 241 -3.10 4.92 -15.12
CA ILE A 241 -2.19 3.86 -15.57
C ILE A 241 -2.64 2.50 -15.04
N ASP A 242 -2.05 1.43 -15.56
CA ASP A 242 -2.10 0.12 -14.92
C ASP A 242 -1.38 0.15 -13.57
N HIS A 243 -1.91 -0.59 -12.61
CA HIS A 243 -1.29 -0.66 -11.30
C HIS A 243 0.06 -1.39 -11.41
N PRO A 244 1.20 -0.77 -11.04
CA PRO A 244 2.53 -1.30 -11.35
C PRO A 244 2.81 -2.69 -10.74
N THR A 245 2.22 -2.98 -9.58
CA THR A 245 2.49 -4.19 -8.79
C THR A 245 1.25 -5.07 -8.55
N TYR A 246 0.11 -4.75 -9.16
CA TYR A 246 -1.14 -5.51 -9.01
C TYR A 246 -1.84 -5.62 -10.37
N SER A 247 -1.62 -6.73 -11.08
CA SER A 247 -1.90 -6.87 -12.52
C SER A 247 -3.35 -6.58 -12.95
N ASN A 248 -4.31 -6.74 -12.04
CA ASN A 248 -5.74 -6.58 -12.34
C ASN A 248 -6.30 -5.22 -11.88
N GLY A 249 -5.46 -4.34 -11.35
CA GLY A 249 -5.85 -3.02 -10.89
C GLY A 249 -5.39 -1.91 -11.82
N LYS A 250 -6.06 -0.76 -11.70
CA LYS A 250 -5.58 0.52 -12.20
C LYS A 250 -5.05 1.37 -11.06
N LEU A 251 -4.26 2.37 -11.38
CA LEU A 251 -3.76 3.38 -10.44
C LEU A 251 -3.96 4.75 -11.07
N PHE A 252 -4.71 5.62 -10.39
CA PHE A 252 -4.96 6.99 -10.78
C PHE A 252 -4.37 7.93 -9.73
N PHE A 253 -3.77 9.03 -10.16
CA PHE A 253 -3.30 10.07 -9.23
C PHE A 253 -3.42 11.46 -9.84
N HIS A 254 -3.74 12.41 -8.99
CA HIS A 254 -3.90 13.82 -9.32
C HIS A 254 -2.56 14.55 -9.19
N LYS A 255 -2.24 15.43 -10.14
CA LYS A 255 -1.06 16.30 -10.14
C LYS A 255 -1.50 17.76 -10.27
N GLY A 256 -1.71 18.40 -9.12
CA GLY A 256 -2.09 19.80 -9.02
C GLY A 256 -0.91 20.74 -8.78
N LYS A 257 -1.24 22.02 -8.53
CA LYS A 257 -0.29 23.05 -8.08
C LYS A 257 -0.83 23.80 -6.88
N GLN A 258 0.03 24.02 -5.88
CA GLN A 258 -0.24 24.88 -4.73
C GLN A 258 0.97 25.79 -4.50
N ASP A 259 0.75 27.10 -4.44
CA ASP A 259 1.82 28.11 -4.25
C ASP A 259 3.04 27.87 -5.16
N ALA A 260 2.77 27.59 -6.44
CA ALA A 260 3.71 27.19 -7.48
C ALA A 260 4.44 25.84 -7.30
N LYS A 261 4.20 25.11 -6.21
CA LYS A 261 4.70 23.74 -5.98
C LYS A 261 3.78 22.71 -6.60
N VAL A 262 4.35 21.66 -7.19
CA VAL A 262 3.59 20.49 -7.65
C VAL A 262 3.12 19.68 -6.45
N VAL A 263 1.86 19.25 -6.47
CA VAL A 263 1.23 18.49 -5.37
C VAL A 263 0.46 17.30 -5.92
N PHE A 264 0.54 16.19 -5.19
CA PHE A 264 -0.13 14.91 -5.36
C PHE A 264 -0.87 14.60 -4.06
N ASP A 265 -2.17 14.85 -4.06
CA ASP A 265 -3.03 14.90 -2.88
C ASP A 265 -4.29 14.03 -3.01
N TYR A 266 -4.47 13.38 -4.15
CA TYR A 266 -5.60 12.51 -4.43
C TYR A 266 -5.21 11.33 -5.33
N ALA A 267 -5.57 10.12 -4.90
CA ALA A 267 -5.25 8.89 -5.62
C ALA A 267 -6.36 7.85 -5.51
N PHE A 268 -6.44 7.01 -6.54
CA PHE A 268 -7.23 5.78 -6.56
C PHE A 268 -6.38 4.60 -7.02
N ALA A 269 -6.64 3.43 -6.47
CA ALA A 269 -6.12 2.18 -6.99
C ALA A 269 -7.16 1.05 -6.87
N GLY A 270 -7.18 0.12 -7.82
CA GLY A 270 -8.10 -1.04 -7.80
C GLY A 270 -8.91 -1.18 -9.08
N ASN A 271 -10.13 -1.72 -8.98
CA ASN A 271 -11.02 -1.90 -10.12
C ASN A 271 -11.89 -0.66 -10.34
N PRO A 272 -11.63 0.19 -11.36
CA PRO A 272 -12.40 1.41 -11.58
C PRO A 272 -13.82 1.16 -12.08
N ASN A 273 -14.13 -0.05 -12.56
CA ASN A 273 -15.44 -0.41 -13.08
C ASN A 273 -16.34 -1.06 -12.01
N ALA A 274 -15.77 -1.40 -10.85
CA ALA A 274 -16.55 -1.89 -9.73
C ALA A 274 -17.45 -0.79 -9.14
N LYS A 275 -18.54 -1.24 -8.51
CA LYS A 275 -19.48 -0.41 -7.75
C LYS A 275 -19.63 -1.02 -6.37
N ILE A 276 -20.14 -0.25 -5.42
CA ILE A 276 -20.59 -0.85 -4.17
C ILE A 276 -21.79 -1.77 -4.50
N SER A 277 -21.77 -3.03 -4.05
CA SER A 277 -22.90 -3.95 -4.21
C SER A 277 -23.18 -4.68 -2.91
N SER A 278 -24.46 -4.91 -2.62
CA SER A 278 -24.91 -5.65 -1.44
C SER A 278 -24.78 -7.18 -1.61
N SER A 279 -24.38 -7.63 -2.80
CA SER A 279 -24.28 -9.03 -3.16
C SER A 279 -22.89 -9.61 -2.89
N SER A 280 -22.88 -10.70 -2.10
CA SER A 280 -21.91 -11.80 -2.28
C SER A 280 -21.87 -12.19 -3.77
N PRO A 281 -20.71 -12.58 -4.33
CA PRO A 281 -20.40 -12.40 -5.74
C PRO A 281 -21.50 -12.92 -6.66
N ALA A 282 -22.03 -12.04 -7.51
CA ALA A 282 -22.71 -12.49 -8.71
C ALA A 282 -21.70 -13.32 -9.52
N LYS A 283 -22.03 -14.59 -9.76
CA LYS A 283 -21.46 -15.32 -10.88
C LYS A 283 -21.84 -14.51 -12.12
N ASP A 284 -20.86 -13.87 -12.73
CA ASP A 284 -20.99 -13.32 -14.05
C ASP A 284 -20.82 -14.49 -15.03
N ASP A 285 -21.95 -14.98 -15.55
CA ASP A 285 -22.02 -16.03 -16.58
C ASP A 285 -21.65 -15.50 -17.99
N SER A 286 -20.72 -14.56 -18.09
CA SER A 286 -20.20 -14.07 -19.37
C SER A 286 -18.68 -14.19 -19.48
N GLN A 287 -18.18 -15.43 -19.35
CA GLN A 287 -16.86 -15.79 -19.85
C GLN A 287 -17.01 -16.73 -21.05
N PRO A 288 -16.49 -16.37 -22.25
CA PRO A 288 -16.35 -17.33 -23.33
C PRO A 288 -15.45 -18.46 -22.85
N SER A 289 -15.96 -19.67 -22.93
CA SER A 289 -15.27 -20.90 -22.67
C SER A 289 -13.96 -20.97 -23.47
N THR A 290 -12.84 -20.91 -22.76
CA THR A 290 -11.65 -21.63 -23.16
C THR A 290 -11.24 -22.52 -22.00
N ASN A 291 -11.51 -23.81 -22.18
CA ASN A 291 -11.06 -24.87 -21.29
C ASN A 291 -9.54 -24.79 -21.14
N ASN A 292 -9.06 -24.49 -19.94
CA ASN A 292 -7.84 -25.06 -19.42
C ASN A 292 -7.96 -25.17 -17.90
N THR A 293 -8.17 -26.40 -17.45
CA THR A 293 -8.19 -26.79 -16.04
C THR A 293 -6.84 -26.48 -15.42
N GLN A 294 -6.72 -25.35 -14.72
CA GLN A 294 -5.61 -25.07 -13.82
C GLN A 294 -6.16 -25.13 -12.39
N THR A 295 -5.87 -26.24 -11.72
CA THR A 295 -6.27 -26.54 -10.35
C THR A 295 -5.76 -25.43 -9.42
N THR A 296 -6.65 -24.61 -8.87
CA THR A 296 -6.29 -23.57 -7.90
C THR A 296 -5.87 -24.22 -6.58
N LEU A 297 -4.57 -24.10 -6.25
CA LEU A 297 -3.98 -24.60 -5.01
C LEU A 297 -4.50 -23.80 -3.81
N SER A 298 -4.64 -24.45 -2.66
CA SER A 298 -4.87 -23.76 -1.39
C SER A 298 -3.67 -22.87 -1.01
N PRO A 299 -3.85 -21.84 -0.15
CA PRO A 299 -2.76 -20.96 0.28
C PRO A 299 -1.58 -21.69 0.93
N GLU A 300 -1.86 -22.76 1.68
CA GLU A 300 -0.84 -23.60 2.33
C GLU A 300 -0.04 -24.41 1.30
N GLU A 301 -0.72 -24.99 0.30
CA GLU A 301 -0.08 -25.68 -0.81
C GLU A 301 0.74 -24.72 -1.67
N GLN A 302 0.26 -23.50 -1.89
CA GLN A 302 0.99 -22.46 -2.63
C GLN A 302 2.27 -22.06 -1.90
N SER A 303 2.19 -21.81 -0.59
CA SER A 303 3.36 -21.47 0.24
C SER A 303 4.39 -22.61 0.27
N ALA A 304 3.93 -23.85 0.49
CA ALA A 304 4.80 -25.02 0.45
C ALA A 304 5.49 -25.20 -0.92
N LYS A 305 4.74 -24.94 -2.00
CA LYS A 305 5.24 -25.04 -3.37
C LYS A 305 6.24 -23.93 -3.72
N ASN A 306 6.00 -22.69 -3.28
CA ASN A 306 6.93 -21.57 -3.42
C ASN A 306 8.25 -21.85 -2.66
N ASN A 307 8.16 -22.35 -1.42
CA ASN A 307 9.34 -22.73 -0.63
C ASN A 307 10.11 -23.89 -1.27
N ALA A 308 9.41 -24.89 -1.81
CA ALA A 308 10.03 -25.98 -2.55
C ALA A 308 10.75 -25.48 -3.83
N LEU A 309 10.17 -24.49 -4.51
CA LEU A 309 10.73 -23.88 -5.71
C LEU A 309 12.02 -23.10 -5.37
N ILE A 310 12.01 -22.32 -4.29
CA ILE A 310 13.22 -21.64 -3.77
C ILE A 310 14.30 -22.67 -3.41
N LYS A 311 13.94 -23.75 -2.71
CA LYS A 311 14.88 -24.83 -2.36
C LYS A 311 15.47 -25.52 -3.59
N ALA A 312 14.68 -25.68 -4.66
CA ALA A 312 15.17 -26.21 -5.93
C ALA A 312 16.20 -25.28 -6.58
N ALA A 313 15.98 -23.96 -6.53
CA ALA A 313 16.96 -22.97 -7.01
C ALA A 313 18.29 -23.05 -6.23
N TYR A 314 18.25 -23.13 -4.90
CA TYR A 314 19.46 -23.33 -4.08
C TYR A 314 20.22 -24.63 -4.40
N LYS A 315 19.49 -25.69 -4.73
CA LYS A 315 20.05 -26.97 -5.15
C LYS A 315 20.45 -27.03 -6.62
N LYS A 316 20.19 -25.97 -7.39
CA LYS A 316 20.34 -25.92 -8.85
C LYS A 316 19.58 -27.03 -9.59
N ASP A 317 18.46 -27.48 -9.02
CA ASP A 317 17.62 -28.55 -9.56
C ASP A 317 16.57 -27.96 -10.51
N LEU A 318 16.99 -27.75 -11.76
CA LEU A 318 16.13 -27.20 -12.82
C LEU A 318 14.89 -28.07 -13.08
N LYS A 319 15.03 -29.41 -12.99
CA LYS A 319 13.93 -30.34 -13.28
C LYS A 319 12.82 -30.18 -12.24
N THR A 320 13.18 -30.12 -10.97
CA THR A 320 12.21 -29.88 -9.88
C THR A 320 11.65 -28.46 -9.95
N ALA A 321 12.47 -27.44 -10.21
CA ALA A 321 12.00 -26.06 -10.35
C ALA A 321 10.99 -25.92 -11.51
N ALA A 322 11.26 -26.52 -12.66
CA ALA A 322 10.36 -26.48 -13.81
C ALA A 322 9.05 -27.22 -13.56
N LYS A 323 9.11 -28.38 -12.89
CA LYS A 323 7.91 -29.10 -12.45
C LYS A 323 7.05 -28.21 -11.54
N LEU A 324 7.66 -27.61 -10.51
CA LEU A 324 6.95 -26.76 -9.55
C LEU A 324 6.30 -25.54 -10.22
N LEU A 325 7.02 -24.87 -11.13
CA LEU A 325 6.48 -23.75 -11.92
C LEU A 325 5.32 -24.16 -12.84
N ASN A 326 5.36 -25.36 -13.40
CA ASN A 326 4.24 -25.90 -14.18
C ASN A 326 3.06 -26.31 -13.30
N GLU A 327 3.33 -26.72 -12.06
CA GLU A 327 2.32 -27.03 -11.06
C GLU A 327 1.78 -25.78 -10.33
N GLY A 328 2.14 -24.57 -10.76
CA GLY A 328 1.59 -23.31 -10.24
C GLY A 328 2.40 -22.64 -9.12
N ALA A 329 3.66 -23.02 -8.91
CA ALA A 329 4.56 -22.23 -8.05
C ALA A 329 4.68 -20.79 -8.57
N ASP A 330 4.72 -19.82 -7.65
CA ASP A 330 4.81 -18.41 -7.99
C ASP A 330 6.20 -18.09 -8.59
N PRO A 331 6.30 -17.62 -9.85
CA PRO A 331 7.56 -17.21 -10.45
C PRO A 331 8.17 -15.94 -9.81
N ASN A 332 7.41 -15.25 -8.94
CA ASN A 332 7.86 -14.13 -8.11
C ASN A 332 8.07 -14.52 -6.64
N ALA A 333 8.13 -15.82 -6.32
CA ALA A 333 8.40 -16.30 -4.97
C ALA A 333 9.63 -15.62 -4.35
N GLU A 334 9.49 -15.19 -3.10
CA GLU A 334 10.50 -14.46 -2.35
C GLU A 334 10.99 -15.29 -1.17
N ASN A 335 12.29 -15.20 -0.88
CA ASN A 335 12.90 -15.73 0.32
C ASN A 335 13.87 -14.69 0.88
N LYS A 336 13.55 -14.13 2.05
CA LYS A 336 14.39 -13.19 2.80
C LYS A 336 14.80 -11.98 1.95
N GLY A 337 13.83 -11.34 1.29
CA GLY A 337 14.07 -10.18 0.42
C GLY A 337 14.68 -10.50 -0.95
N TRP A 338 14.99 -11.76 -1.26
CA TRP A 338 15.45 -12.19 -2.58
C TRP A 338 14.32 -12.91 -3.33
N ARG A 339 13.95 -12.42 -4.52
CA ARG A 339 13.07 -13.17 -5.42
C ARG A 339 13.83 -14.27 -6.15
N ILE A 340 13.10 -15.30 -6.57
CA ILE A 340 13.69 -16.43 -7.28
C ILE A 340 14.42 -16.04 -8.57
N LEU A 341 14.00 -14.97 -9.24
CA LEU A 341 14.70 -14.45 -10.41
C LEU A 341 16.13 -14.00 -10.04
N HIS A 342 16.31 -13.28 -8.92
CA HIS A 342 17.63 -12.89 -8.41
C HIS A 342 18.47 -14.09 -8.00
N LEU A 343 17.85 -15.12 -7.38
CA LEU A 343 18.54 -16.37 -7.06
C LEU A 343 19.03 -17.08 -8.33
N SER A 344 18.22 -17.12 -9.39
CA SER A 344 18.61 -17.72 -10.67
C SER A 344 19.82 -17.01 -11.30
N VAL A 345 19.86 -15.68 -11.21
CA VAL A 345 21.00 -14.86 -11.66
C VAL A 345 22.23 -15.11 -10.79
N TYR A 346 22.08 -15.11 -9.47
CA TYR A 346 23.18 -15.30 -8.53
C TYR A 346 23.86 -16.67 -8.71
N PHE A 347 23.06 -17.73 -8.86
CA PHE A 347 23.54 -19.10 -9.03
C PHE A 347 23.95 -19.48 -10.47
N ASP A 348 23.79 -18.56 -11.42
CA ASP A 348 24.08 -18.72 -12.86
C ASP A 348 23.24 -19.81 -13.53
N LEU A 349 21.92 -19.67 -13.47
CA LEU A 349 20.95 -20.66 -13.94
C LEU A 349 20.12 -20.11 -15.12
N PRO A 350 20.69 -19.99 -16.34
CA PRO A 350 20.04 -19.33 -17.47
C PRO A 350 18.73 -19.98 -17.91
N GLU A 351 18.63 -21.31 -17.86
CA GLU A 351 17.40 -22.02 -18.20
C GLU A 351 16.29 -21.76 -17.17
N LEU A 352 16.64 -21.65 -15.88
CA LEU A 352 15.69 -21.28 -14.84
C LEU A 352 15.28 -19.82 -14.99
N THR A 353 16.22 -18.91 -15.27
CA THR A 353 15.92 -17.50 -15.55
C THR A 353 14.95 -17.38 -16.72
N LYS A 354 15.23 -18.05 -17.85
CA LYS A 354 14.34 -18.06 -19.00
C LYS A 354 12.94 -18.55 -18.62
N LEU A 355 12.86 -19.68 -17.92
CA LEU A 355 11.58 -20.26 -17.53
C LEU A 355 10.77 -19.35 -16.59
N LEU A 356 11.44 -18.67 -15.65
CA LEU A 356 10.80 -17.70 -14.76
C LEU A 356 10.24 -16.52 -15.55
N LEU A 357 11.00 -15.99 -16.51
CA LEU A 357 10.55 -14.89 -17.38
C LEU A 357 9.39 -15.33 -18.28
N ASP A 358 9.45 -16.53 -18.85
CA ASP A 358 8.35 -17.13 -19.63
C ASP A 358 7.06 -17.25 -18.78
N LYS A 359 7.24 -17.52 -17.48
CA LYS A 359 6.17 -17.56 -16.47
C LYS A 359 5.81 -16.18 -15.90
N LYS A 360 6.31 -15.08 -16.46
CA LYS A 360 6.02 -13.69 -16.05
C LYS A 360 6.60 -13.28 -14.68
N ALA A 361 7.79 -13.79 -14.33
CA ALA A 361 8.59 -13.19 -13.27
C ALA A 361 8.91 -11.72 -13.60
N ASP A 362 8.80 -10.85 -12.61
CA ASP A 362 9.10 -9.41 -12.72
C ASP A 362 10.62 -9.17 -12.83
N PRO A 363 11.13 -8.71 -13.99
CA PRO A 363 12.56 -8.50 -14.20
C PRO A 363 13.11 -7.25 -13.51
N ASN A 364 12.24 -6.39 -12.98
CA ASN A 364 12.57 -5.05 -12.47
C ASN A 364 12.48 -4.91 -10.94
N TYR A 365 12.08 -5.95 -10.21
CA TYR A 365 12.20 -5.98 -8.75
C TYR A 365 13.67 -5.82 -8.32
N GLN A 366 13.90 -5.04 -7.27
CA GLN A 366 15.24 -4.71 -6.79
C GLN A 366 15.56 -5.39 -5.46
N VAL A 367 16.74 -5.98 -5.37
CA VAL A 367 17.33 -6.49 -4.13
C VAL A 367 18.54 -5.65 -3.81
N ASP A 368 18.52 -4.92 -2.69
CA ASP A 368 19.58 -3.98 -2.29
C ASP A 368 19.93 -2.97 -3.40
N GLY A 369 18.92 -2.51 -4.15
CA GLY A 369 19.07 -1.61 -5.28
C GLY A 369 19.52 -2.28 -6.58
N PHE A 370 19.64 -3.62 -6.63
CA PHE A 370 19.94 -4.37 -7.85
C PHE A 370 18.69 -5.03 -8.44
N THR A 371 18.27 -4.58 -9.62
CA THR A 371 17.42 -5.38 -10.52
C THR A 371 18.12 -6.69 -10.92
N ALA A 372 17.37 -7.67 -11.44
CA ALA A 372 17.97 -8.89 -11.97
C ALA A 372 19.04 -8.60 -13.05
N LEU A 373 18.83 -7.58 -13.90
CA LEU A 373 19.77 -7.21 -14.97
C LEU A 373 21.04 -6.52 -14.44
N SER A 374 20.91 -5.61 -13.48
CA SER A 374 22.08 -5.00 -12.84
C SER A 374 22.88 -6.03 -12.02
N LEU A 375 22.20 -7.00 -11.40
CA LEU A 375 22.82 -8.12 -10.71
C LEU A 375 23.57 -9.04 -11.69
N ALA A 376 22.96 -9.37 -12.83
CA ALA A 376 23.58 -10.17 -13.89
C ALA A 376 24.84 -9.48 -14.44
N THR A 377 24.79 -8.14 -14.59
CA THR A 377 25.95 -7.34 -14.98
C THR A 377 27.04 -7.37 -13.92
N ALA A 378 26.68 -7.18 -12.64
CA ALA A 378 27.65 -7.14 -11.54
C ALA A 378 28.34 -8.49 -11.27
N TYR A 379 27.68 -9.60 -11.58
CA TYR A 379 28.21 -10.97 -11.46
C TYR A 379 28.67 -11.57 -12.79
N GLU A 380 28.72 -10.78 -13.87
CA GLU A 380 29.22 -11.18 -15.19
C GLU A 380 28.48 -12.40 -15.79
N ARG A 381 27.15 -12.46 -15.59
CA ARG A 381 26.27 -13.54 -16.08
C ARG A 381 25.88 -13.34 -17.54
N THR A 382 26.86 -13.47 -18.43
CA THR A 382 26.75 -13.14 -19.87
C THR A 382 25.64 -13.87 -20.61
N SER A 383 25.32 -15.12 -20.22
CA SER A 383 24.22 -15.91 -20.78
C SER A 383 22.83 -15.44 -20.35
N ILE A 384 22.73 -14.73 -19.21
CA ILE A 384 21.47 -14.31 -18.59
C ILE A 384 21.10 -12.87 -18.96
N ILE A 385 22.09 -12.00 -19.17
CA ILE A 385 21.89 -10.61 -19.60
C ILE A 385 20.90 -10.48 -20.78
N PRO A 386 21.08 -11.17 -21.92
CA PRO A 386 20.17 -11.01 -23.05
C PRO A 386 18.76 -11.51 -22.76
N LEU A 387 18.59 -12.51 -21.88
CA LEU A 387 17.27 -12.98 -21.47
C LEU A 387 16.50 -11.89 -20.71
N LEU A 388 17.20 -11.21 -19.79
CA LEU A 388 16.61 -10.14 -18.99
C LEU A 388 16.34 -8.88 -19.81
N GLU A 389 17.23 -8.51 -20.74
CA GLU A 389 17.02 -7.39 -21.66
C GLU A 389 15.80 -7.64 -22.56
N ALA A 390 15.68 -8.84 -23.15
CA ALA A 390 14.54 -9.23 -23.98
C ALA A 390 13.21 -9.20 -23.19
N ALA A 391 13.26 -9.44 -21.89
CA ALA A 391 12.10 -9.37 -21.00
C ALA A 391 11.79 -7.95 -20.46
N GLY A 392 12.53 -6.91 -20.90
CA GLY A 392 12.32 -5.53 -20.45
C GLY A 392 12.95 -5.19 -19.10
N GLY A 393 13.99 -5.93 -18.70
CA GLY A 393 14.79 -5.64 -17.52
C GLY A 393 15.55 -4.32 -17.63
N THR A 394 15.55 -3.54 -16.56
CA THR A 394 16.20 -2.22 -16.48
C THR A 394 17.46 -2.28 -15.62
N LYS A 395 18.43 -1.39 -15.89
CA LYS A 395 19.62 -1.21 -15.05
C LYS A 395 19.31 -0.15 -13.98
N SER A 396 19.50 -0.48 -12.71
CA SER A 396 19.40 0.47 -11.59
C SER A 396 20.78 1.05 -11.23
N ARG A 397 20.80 2.20 -10.52
CA ARG A 397 22.05 2.80 -10.00
C ARG A 397 22.58 1.92 -8.87
N SER A 398 23.74 1.29 -9.07
CA SER A 398 24.28 0.27 -8.16
C SER A 398 24.74 0.85 -6.82
N ALA A 399 24.42 0.17 -5.72
CA ALA A 399 25.10 0.35 -4.44
C ALA A 399 26.55 -0.16 -4.50
N SER A 400 27.44 0.38 -3.65
CA SER A 400 28.90 0.14 -3.67
C SER A 400 29.31 -1.31 -3.34
N ILE A 401 28.39 -2.16 -2.87
CA ILE A 401 28.65 -3.53 -2.42
C ILE A 401 27.70 -4.50 -3.15
N LYS A 402 28.25 -5.57 -3.75
CA LYS A 402 27.46 -6.62 -4.43
C LYS A 402 26.62 -7.42 -3.42
N PRO A 403 25.29 -7.52 -3.57
CA PRO A 403 24.45 -8.20 -2.60
C PRO A 403 24.59 -9.73 -2.72
N LYS A 404 24.35 -10.45 -1.62
CA LYS A 404 24.37 -11.93 -1.56
C LYS A 404 23.15 -12.45 -0.81
N PRO A 405 22.52 -13.55 -1.25
CA PRO A 405 21.39 -14.14 -0.54
C PRO A 405 21.85 -14.75 0.79
N GLU A 406 20.98 -14.71 1.80
CA GLU A 406 21.19 -15.44 3.05
C GLU A 406 21.17 -16.96 2.81
N LYS A 407 21.81 -17.72 3.71
CA LYS A 407 21.75 -19.18 3.66
C LYS A 407 20.30 -19.67 3.83
N PRO A 408 19.92 -20.75 3.10
CA PRO A 408 18.56 -21.30 3.11
C PRO A 408 18.10 -21.80 4.47
#